data_AF-A0A357VMR7-F1
#
_entry.id   AF-A0A357VMR7-F1
#
_cell.length_a   1.000
_cell.length_b   1.000
_cell.length_c   1.000
_cell.angle_alpha   90.00
_cell.angle_beta   90.00
_cell.angle_gamma   90.00
#
_symmetry.space_group_name_H-M   'P 1'
#
loop_
_entity.id
_entity.type
_entity.pdbx_description
1 polymer ?
#
loop_
_entity_poly.entity_id
_entity_poly.type
_entity_poly.pdbx_seq_one_letter_code
_entity_poly.pdbx_strand_id
1 'polypeptide(L)'
;MGNCIYCGKPAGFLRKRHRECEEKHKNTWNAMVFKAKEAALGIGQIMNLERELHDLAKEGYVSQDKVKEALILGWEEAALHFLEDGNLDAQEEDKLVAYANYFGFTQDELDRKGIYMRFVQGTVLRDILEGKVPQRFKTVEPLPFNFQKSESLIWAFSNVKYYEKRTRREYVGEATV
;
A
#
# COMPACT_ATOMS: atom_id res chain seq x y z
N MET A 1 -3.56 -40.89 6.18
CA MET A 1 -3.77 -39.77 7.13
C MET A 1 -2.93 -38.60 6.65
N GLY A 2 -3.49 -37.38 6.63
CA GLY A 2 -2.74 -36.19 6.23
C GLY A 2 -1.91 -35.65 7.39
N ASN A 3 -0.69 -35.18 7.10
CA ASN A 3 0.11 -34.40 8.05
C ASN A 3 -0.35 -32.94 8.05
N CYS A 4 -0.26 -32.29 9.19
CA CYS A 4 -0.55 -30.87 9.35
C CYS A 4 0.46 -30.05 8.54
N ILE A 5 -0.03 -29.16 7.67
CA ILE A 5 0.81 -28.28 6.84
C ILE A 5 1.72 -27.33 7.64
N TYR A 6 1.44 -27.12 8.93
CA TYR A 6 2.19 -26.20 9.78
C TYR A 6 3.26 -26.93 10.60
N CYS A 7 2.86 -27.93 11.41
CA CYS A 7 3.76 -28.59 12.35
C CYS A 7 4.30 -29.94 11.87
N GLY A 8 3.84 -30.45 10.72
CA GLY A 8 4.26 -31.74 10.15
C GLY A 8 3.71 -32.99 10.86
N LYS A 9 3.04 -32.84 12.01
CA LYS A 9 2.45 -33.96 12.78
C LYS A 9 1.11 -34.41 12.20
N PRO A 10 0.64 -35.65 12.46
CA PRO A 10 -0.64 -36.14 11.97
C PRO A 10 -1.82 -35.22 12.34
N ALA A 11 -2.59 -34.77 11.34
CA ALA A 11 -3.72 -33.84 11.53
C ALA A 11 -5.06 -34.53 11.83
N GLY A 12 -5.11 -35.85 11.69
CA GLY A 12 -6.32 -36.67 11.85
C GLY A 12 -6.93 -37.09 10.50
N PHE A 13 -8.08 -37.77 10.57
CA PHE A 13 -8.79 -38.26 9.39
C PHE A 13 -9.34 -37.09 8.54
N LEU A 14 -8.99 -37.07 7.25
CA LEU A 14 -9.39 -36.05 6.26
C LEU A 14 -9.05 -34.58 6.59
N ARG A 15 -8.22 -34.32 7.62
CA ARG A 15 -7.77 -32.97 7.98
C ARG A 15 -6.40 -32.69 7.37
N LYS A 16 -6.19 -31.45 6.90
CA LYS A 16 -4.91 -30.94 6.40
C LYS A 16 -4.13 -30.12 7.44
N ARG A 17 -4.77 -29.75 8.56
CA ARG A 17 -4.17 -28.90 9.61
C ARG A 17 -4.88 -29.06 10.95
N HIS A 18 -4.17 -28.77 12.04
CA HIS A 18 -4.76 -28.61 13.37
C HIS A 18 -5.38 -27.22 13.49
N ARG A 19 -6.51 -27.12 14.22
CA ARG A 19 -7.18 -25.84 14.50
C ARG A 19 -6.24 -24.88 15.24
N GLU A 20 -5.57 -25.37 16.29
CA GLU A 20 -4.61 -24.58 17.08
C GLU A 20 -3.44 -24.06 16.24
N CYS A 21 -2.92 -24.87 15.30
CA CYS A 21 -1.84 -24.43 14.41
C CYS A 21 -2.33 -23.35 13.42
N GLU A 22 -3.56 -23.48 12.93
CA GLU A 22 -4.15 -22.46 12.05
C GLU A 22 -4.42 -21.14 12.80
N GLU A 23 -4.95 -21.21 14.02
CA GLU A 23 -5.16 -20.04 14.87
C GLU A 23 -3.82 -19.38 15.22
N LYS A 24 -2.80 -20.17 15.59
CA LYS A 24 -1.45 -19.65 15.86
C LYS A 24 -0.87 -18.94 14.64
N HIS A 25 -0.94 -19.54 13.46
CA HIS A 25 -0.49 -18.92 12.21
C HIS A 25 -1.18 -17.58 11.95
N LYS A 26 -2.52 -17.53 12.06
CA LYS A 26 -3.29 -16.29 11.85
C LYS A 26 -2.93 -15.21 12.88
N ASN A 27 -2.83 -15.57 14.15
CA ASN A 27 -2.50 -14.62 15.21
C ASN A 27 -1.07 -14.09 15.06
N THR A 28 -0.11 -14.95 14.71
CA THR A 28 1.27 -14.53 14.41
C THR A 28 1.31 -13.58 13.23
N TRP A 29 0.61 -13.87 12.13
CA TRP A 29 0.55 -12.96 10.99
C TRP A 29 0.04 -11.57 11.37
N ASN A 30 -1.09 -11.51 12.09
CA ASN A 30 -1.65 -10.25 12.56
C ASN A 30 -0.69 -9.51 13.50
N ALA A 31 0.00 -10.23 14.40
CA ALA A 31 0.98 -9.65 15.29
C ALA A 31 2.21 -9.10 14.54
N MET A 32 2.66 -9.78 13.48
CA MET A 32 3.76 -9.31 12.63
C MET A 32 3.39 -8.00 11.93
N VAL A 33 2.22 -7.94 11.28
CA VAL A 33 1.74 -6.74 10.59
C VAL A 33 1.53 -5.59 11.57
N PHE A 34 0.90 -5.87 12.72
CA PHE A 34 0.68 -4.87 13.77
C PHE A 34 2.00 -4.30 14.29
N LYS A 35 2.99 -5.14 14.55
CA LYS A 35 4.31 -4.70 15.03
C LYS A 35 5.05 -3.87 13.97
N ALA A 36 4.93 -4.25 12.70
CA ALA A 36 5.45 -3.46 11.59
C ALA A 36 4.78 -2.09 11.48
N LYS A 37 3.45 -2.04 11.63
CA LYS A 37 2.68 -0.80 11.66
C LYS A 37 3.11 0.12 12.79
N GLU A 38 3.22 -0.39 14.02
CA GLU A 38 3.65 0.41 15.18
C GLU A 38 5.03 1.06 14.96
N ALA A 39 5.96 0.32 14.35
CA ALA A 39 7.27 0.87 13.98
C ALA A 39 7.15 1.94 12.88
N ALA A 40 6.30 1.74 11.87
CA ALA A 40 6.04 2.73 10.82
C ALA A 40 5.33 4.00 11.35
N LEU A 41 4.48 3.88 12.37
CA LEU A 41 3.87 5.01 13.08
C LEU A 41 4.87 5.78 13.96
N GLY A 42 6.09 5.26 14.14
CA GLY A 42 7.11 5.82 15.01
C GLY A 42 6.89 5.54 16.51
N ILE A 43 5.97 4.63 16.85
CA ILE A 43 5.69 4.19 18.23
C ILE A 43 6.62 3.03 18.61
N GLY A 44 6.90 2.14 17.66
CA GLY A 44 7.76 0.96 17.81
C GLY A 44 9.23 1.19 17.43
N GLN A 45 10.08 0.23 17.77
CA GLN A 45 11.49 0.22 17.36
C GLN A 45 11.64 -0.34 15.95
N ILE A 46 12.27 0.42 15.06
CA ILE A 46 12.62 -0.03 13.71
C ILE A 46 13.88 -0.92 13.71
N MET A 47 14.80 -0.66 14.64
CA MET A 47 16.03 -1.45 14.80
C MET A 47 15.67 -2.88 15.23
N ASN A 48 16.22 -3.87 14.52
CA ASN A 48 15.97 -5.30 14.71
C ASN A 48 14.56 -5.80 14.38
N LEU A 49 13.64 -4.93 13.93
CA LEU A 49 12.26 -5.31 13.63
C LEU A 49 12.18 -6.52 12.70
N GLU A 50 12.93 -6.52 11.59
CA GLU A 50 12.95 -7.62 10.63
C GLU A 50 13.33 -8.97 11.28
N ARG A 51 14.38 -8.97 12.13
CA ARG A 51 14.79 -10.16 12.88
C ARG A 51 13.67 -10.64 13.81
N GLU A 52 13.04 -9.72 14.53
CA GLU A 52 11.93 -10.06 15.43
C GLU A 52 10.72 -10.64 14.66
N LEU A 53 10.45 -10.13 13.46
CA LEU A 53 9.42 -10.69 12.59
C LEU A 53 9.79 -12.08 12.05
N HIS A 54 11.07 -12.34 11.75
CA HIS A 54 11.55 -13.69 11.41
C HIS A 54 11.35 -14.68 12.55
N ASP A 55 11.67 -14.27 13.79
CA ASP A 55 11.49 -15.09 14.99
C ASP A 55 10.00 -15.40 15.23
N LEU A 56 9.13 -14.37 15.17
CA LEU A 56 7.68 -14.54 15.27
C LEU A 56 7.15 -15.48 14.18
N ALA A 57 7.59 -15.30 12.93
CA ALA A 57 7.15 -16.12 11.82
C ALA A 57 7.49 -17.60 12.04
N LYS A 58 8.71 -17.88 12.50
CA LYS A 58 9.17 -19.24 12.81
C LYS A 58 8.33 -19.88 13.92
N GLU A 59 8.05 -19.14 14.99
CA GLU A 59 7.24 -19.61 16.11
C GLU A 59 5.78 -19.89 15.71
N GLY A 60 5.22 -19.07 14.81
CA GLY A 60 3.83 -19.14 14.38
C GLY A 60 3.56 -20.00 13.15
N TYR A 61 4.56 -20.68 12.59
CA TYR A 61 4.46 -21.42 11.33
C TYR A 61 4.15 -20.54 10.11
N VAL A 62 4.49 -19.25 10.16
CA VAL A 62 4.42 -18.35 9.01
C VAL A 62 5.71 -18.49 8.20
N SER A 63 5.57 -18.53 6.88
CA SER A 63 6.72 -18.69 5.98
C SER A 63 7.64 -17.47 6.02
N GLN A 64 8.95 -17.67 5.90
CA GLN A 64 9.95 -16.61 6.11
C GLN A 64 9.95 -15.55 5.01
N ASP A 65 9.53 -15.92 3.79
CA ASP A 65 9.30 -15.01 2.66
C ASP A 65 8.16 -13.99 2.92
N LYS A 66 7.27 -14.29 3.88
CA LYS A 66 6.19 -13.38 4.28
C LYS A 66 6.64 -12.24 5.19
N VAL A 67 7.88 -12.24 5.70
CA VAL A 67 8.37 -11.16 6.57
C VAL A 67 8.40 -9.82 5.83
N LYS A 68 8.95 -9.79 4.61
CA LYS A 68 8.94 -8.57 3.78
C LYS A 68 7.52 -8.09 3.48
N GLU A 69 6.60 -9.02 3.22
CA GLU A 69 5.18 -8.70 3.02
C GLU A 69 4.55 -8.07 4.26
N ALA A 70 4.83 -8.59 5.46
CA ALA A 70 4.35 -8.00 6.71
C ALA A 70 4.90 -6.59 6.94
N LEU A 71 6.18 -6.35 6.63
CA LEU A 71 6.79 -5.02 6.75
C LEU A 71 6.16 -4.00 5.81
N ILE A 72 5.88 -4.39 4.55
CA ILE A 72 5.21 -3.55 3.55
C ILE A 72 3.76 -3.29 3.99
N LEU A 73 3.03 -4.30 4.44
CA LEU A 73 1.65 -4.13 4.91
C LEU A 73 1.57 -3.24 6.15
N GLY A 74 2.52 -3.35 7.08
CA GLY A 74 2.61 -2.45 8.22
C GLY A 74 2.79 -0.98 7.80
N TRP A 75 3.63 -0.74 6.78
CA TRP A 75 3.77 0.59 6.19
C TRP A 75 2.48 1.07 5.51
N GLU A 76 1.81 0.21 4.73
CA GLU A 76 0.53 0.54 4.08
C GLU A 76 -0.54 0.92 5.11
N GLU A 77 -0.65 0.17 6.21
CA GLU A 77 -1.62 0.44 7.28
C GLU A 77 -1.28 1.71 8.07
N ALA A 78 -0.01 2.04 8.25
CA ALA A 78 0.42 3.30 8.85
C ALA A 78 0.13 4.49 7.93
N ALA A 79 0.38 4.35 6.63
CA ALA A 79 0.05 5.39 5.64
C ALA A 79 -1.45 5.64 5.56
N LEU A 80 -2.27 4.60 5.59
CA LEU A 80 -3.73 4.75 5.65
C LEU A 80 -4.18 5.45 6.94
N HIS A 81 -3.57 5.13 8.07
CA HIS A 81 -3.87 5.77 9.36
C HIS A 81 -3.67 7.29 9.30
N PHE A 82 -2.49 7.76 8.85
CA PHE A 82 -2.20 9.20 8.71
C PHE A 82 -2.97 9.91 7.59
N LEU A 83 -3.54 9.16 6.64
CA LEU A 83 -4.44 9.74 5.63
C LEU A 83 -5.87 9.89 6.16
N GLU A 84 -6.29 9.06 7.12
CA GLU A 84 -7.65 9.03 7.65
C GLU A 84 -7.87 10.01 8.81
N ASP A 85 -6.83 10.37 9.58
CA ASP A 85 -6.92 11.34 10.67
C ASP A 85 -7.02 12.81 10.21
N GLY A 86 -6.90 13.06 8.90
CA GLY A 86 -7.34 14.27 8.22
C GLY A 86 -6.23 15.21 7.77
N ASN A 87 -4.96 14.97 8.13
CA ASN A 87 -3.84 15.69 7.54
C ASN A 87 -2.50 14.97 7.78
N LEU A 88 -1.93 14.39 6.72
CA LEU A 88 -0.57 13.84 6.73
C LEU A 88 0.45 14.97 6.96
N ASP A 89 0.89 15.16 8.19
CA ASP A 89 1.83 16.23 8.53
C ASP A 89 3.27 15.91 8.09
N ALA A 90 4.19 16.88 8.25
CA ALA A 90 5.57 16.70 7.84
C ALA A 90 6.32 15.63 8.66
N GLN A 91 6.01 15.49 9.95
CA GLN A 91 6.64 14.49 10.82
C GLN A 91 6.15 13.08 10.48
N GLU A 92 4.88 12.93 10.16
CA GLU A 92 4.28 11.67 9.71
C GLU A 92 4.84 11.23 8.36
N GLU A 93 5.00 12.17 7.41
CA GLU A 93 5.72 11.91 6.16
C GLU A 93 7.15 11.43 6.45
N ASP A 94 7.90 12.14 7.30
CA ASP A 94 9.28 11.79 7.64
C ASP A 94 9.39 10.38 8.24
N LYS A 95 8.45 9.98 9.10
CA LYS A 95 8.41 8.62 9.68
C LYS A 95 8.23 7.56 8.59
N LEU A 96 7.25 7.74 7.70
CA LEU A 96 6.97 6.78 6.62
C LEU A 96 8.12 6.70 5.63
N VAL A 97 8.74 7.83 5.28
CA VAL A 97 9.91 7.89 4.39
C VAL A 97 11.12 7.22 5.04
N ALA A 98 11.39 7.52 6.32
CA ALA A 98 12.49 6.89 7.05
C ALA A 98 12.31 5.37 7.14
N TYR A 99 11.09 4.90 7.42
CA TYR A 99 10.77 3.48 7.46
C TYR A 99 11.00 2.80 6.10
N ALA A 100 10.47 3.37 5.02
CA ALA A 100 10.64 2.84 3.66
C ALA A 100 12.12 2.77 3.25
N ASN A 101 12.87 3.84 3.53
CA ASN A 101 14.30 3.91 3.24
C ASN A 101 15.12 2.89 4.05
N TYR A 102 14.80 2.71 5.34
CA TYR A 102 15.50 1.77 6.21
C TYR A 102 15.44 0.33 5.68
N PHE A 103 14.28 -0.10 5.19
CA PHE A 103 14.11 -1.44 4.60
C PHE A 103 14.39 -1.50 3.08
N GLY A 104 14.76 -0.37 2.48
CA GLY A 104 15.07 -0.29 1.05
C GLY A 104 13.89 -0.60 0.14
N PHE A 105 12.66 -0.24 0.55
CA PHE A 105 11.48 -0.48 -0.27
C PHE A 105 11.43 0.45 -1.47
N THR A 106 11.09 -0.13 -2.62
CA THR A 106 10.85 0.62 -3.85
C THR A 106 9.42 1.17 -3.88
N GLN A 107 9.18 2.21 -4.69
CA GLN A 107 7.84 2.76 -4.86
C GLN A 107 6.86 1.70 -5.40
N ASP A 108 7.29 0.87 -6.37
CA ASP A 108 6.47 -0.20 -6.93
C ASP A 108 6.04 -1.25 -5.88
N GLU A 109 6.87 -1.49 -4.87
CA GLU A 109 6.54 -2.41 -3.78
C GLU A 109 5.49 -1.82 -2.83
N LEU A 110 5.53 -0.51 -2.59
CA LEU A 110 4.60 0.21 -1.72
C LEU A 110 3.30 0.61 -2.44
N ASP A 111 3.31 0.68 -3.78
CA ASP A 111 2.18 1.13 -4.58
C ASP A 111 1.30 0.01 -5.17
N ARG A 112 1.48 -1.24 -4.72
CA ARG A 112 0.73 -2.40 -5.24
C ARG A 112 -0.79 -2.22 -5.20
N LYS A 113 -1.30 -1.45 -4.22
CA LYS A 113 -2.72 -1.11 -4.06
C LYS A 113 -3.01 0.39 -4.25
N GLY A 114 -2.07 1.15 -4.82
CA GLY A 114 -2.20 2.61 -4.96
C GLY A 114 -1.98 3.38 -3.64
N ILE A 115 -1.45 2.74 -2.59
CA ILE A 115 -1.30 3.37 -1.27
C ILE A 115 -0.20 4.40 -1.27
N TYR A 116 0.96 4.09 -1.85
CA TYR A 116 2.05 5.04 -2.00
C TYR A 116 1.61 6.27 -2.83
N MET A 117 0.88 6.06 -3.92
CA MET A 117 0.30 7.15 -4.72
C MET A 117 -0.61 8.04 -3.86
N ARG A 118 -1.52 7.46 -3.07
CA ARG A 118 -2.39 8.22 -2.16
C ARG A 118 -1.61 8.98 -1.09
N PHE A 119 -0.57 8.37 -0.54
CA PHE A 119 0.36 9.02 0.39
C PHE A 119 1.01 10.25 -0.25
N VAL A 120 1.57 10.12 -1.46
CA VAL A 120 2.16 11.25 -2.19
C VAL A 120 1.11 12.33 -2.48
N GLN A 121 -0.11 11.96 -2.88
CA GLN A 121 -1.20 12.91 -3.07
C GLN A 121 -1.54 13.69 -1.79
N GLY A 122 -1.53 13.03 -0.63
CA GLY A 122 -1.67 13.68 0.68
C GLY A 122 -0.59 14.73 0.91
N THR A 123 0.69 14.39 0.67
CA THR A 123 1.80 15.36 0.81
C THR A 123 1.68 16.54 -0.15
N VAL A 124 1.21 16.31 -1.38
CA VAL A 124 0.95 17.37 -2.37
C VAL A 124 -0.15 18.31 -1.88
N LEU A 125 -1.24 17.77 -1.36
CA LEU A 125 -2.34 18.57 -0.81
C LEU A 125 -1.87 19.42 0.37
N ARG A 126 -1.09 18.85 1.31
CA ARG A 126 -0.51 19.60 2.42
C ARG A 126 0.34 20.77 1.93
N ASP A 127 1.26 20.52 0.98
CA ASP A 127 2.12 21.56 0.44
C ASP A 127 1.30 22.73 -0.16
N ILE A 128 0.19 22.44 -0.88
CA ILE A 128 -0.72 23.47 -1.39
C ILE A 128 -1.36 24.27 -0.26
N LEU A 129 -1.86 23.59 0.78
CA LEU A 129 -2.50 24.24 1.93
C LEU A 129 -1.53 25.14 2.70
N GLU A 130 -0.24 24.81 2.69
CA GLU A 130 0.82 25.63 3.27
C GLU A 130 1.30 26.77 2.34
N GLY A 131 0.67 26.94 1.18
CA GLY A 131 1.03 27.98 0.20
C GLY A 131 2.31 27.69 -0.59
N LYS A 132 2.78 26.43 -0.61
CA LYS A 132 3.95 25.99 -1.38
C LYS A 132 3.50 25.50 -2.76
N VAL A 133 4.34 25.70 -3.77
CA VAL A 133 4.14 25.09 -5.11
C VAL A 133 4.83 23.73 -5.12
N PRO A 134 4.11 22.60 -5.11
CA PRO A 134 4.72 21.28 -4.97
C PRO A 134 5.44 20.87 -6.26
N GLN A 135 6.59 20.19 -6.13
CA GLN A 135 7.34 19.61 -7.25
C GLN A 135 7.57 18.10 -7.04
N ARG A 136 6.51 17.39 -6.67
CA ARG A 136 6.55 15.96 -6.31
C ARG A 136 6.23 15.03 -7.47
N PHE A 137 5.43 15.50 -8.43
CA PHE A 137 5.07 14.73 -9.61
C PHE A 137 6.14 14.86 -10.69
N LYS A 138 6.62 13.73 -11.23
CA LYS A 138 7.55 13.69 -12.35
C LYS A 138 6.86 13.10 -13.57
N THR A 139 6.95 13.81 -14.69
CA THR A 139 6.45 13.32 -15.97
C THR A 139 7.49 12.44 -16.65
N VAL A 140 7.08 11.27 -17.13
CA VAL A 140 7.94 10.38 -17.93
C VAL A 140 8.07 10.90 -19.37
N GLU A 141 7.05 11.61 -19.86
CA GLU A 141 6.98 12.13 -21.22
C GLU A 141 6.74 13.66 -21.23
N PRO A 142 7.11 14.36 -22.31
CA PRO A 142 6.75 15.77 -22.48
C PRO A 142 5.23 15.94 -22.47
N LEU A 143 4.77 16.91 -21.67
CA LEU A 143 3.34 17.21 -21.58
C LEU A 143 2.87 17.95 -22.84
N PRO A 144 1.66 17.63 -23.36
CA PRO A 144 1.07 18.35 -24.49
C PRO A 144 0.45 19.70 -24.08
N PHE A 145 0.90 20.29 -22.98
CA PHE A 145 0.34 21.49 -22.37
C PHE A 145 1.41 22.59 -22.26
N ASN A 146 1.06 23.80 -22.70
CA ASN A 146 1.89 24.98 -22.49
C ASN A 146 1.35 25.74 -21.27
N PHE A 147 2.11 25.76 -20.18
CA PHE A 147 1.78 26.52 -18.98
C PHE A 147 2.17 27.99 -19.13
N GLN A 148 1.33 28.90 -18.63
CA GLN A 148 1.67 30.32 -18.48
C GLN A 148 2.72 30.51 -17.37
N LYS A 149 3.31 31.71 -17.27
CA LYS A 149 4.36 32.03 -16.27
C LYS A 149 3.97 31.75 -14.81
N SER A 150 2.67 31.81 -14.49
CA SER A 150 2.12 31.59 -13.15
C SER A 150 1.42 30.25 -12.99
N GLU A 151 1.51 29.36 -13.97
CA GLU A 151 0.92 28.02 -13.90
C GLU A 151 2.01 26.98 -13.72
N SER A 152 1.70 25.93 -12.98
CA SER A 152 2.62 24.83 -12.73
C SER A 152 1.84 23.53 -12.61
N LEU A 153 2.38 22.46 -13.18
CA LEU A 153 1.80 21.14 -13.00
C LEU A 153 2.10 20.65 -11.57
N ILE A 154 1.05 20.39 -10.81
CA ILE A 154 1.17 19.86 -9.45
C ILE A 154 0.91 18.35 -9.40
N TRP A 155 -0.03 17.86 -10.20
CA TRP A 155 -0.38 16.44 -10.29
C TRP A 155 -1.02 16.10 -11.65
N ALA A 156 -0.78 14.88 -12.14
CA ALA A 156 -1.54 14.30 -13.26
C ALA A 156 -1.79 12.81 -13.02
N PHE A 157 -2.93 12.31 -13.49
CA PHE A 157 -3.22 10.87 -13.48
C PHE A 157 -2.72 10.25 -14.79
N SER A 158 -1.69 9.42 -14.72
CA SER A 158 -1.18 8.65 -15.86
C SER A 158 -2.01 7.38 -16.10
N ASN A 159 -2.02 6.88 -17.34
CA ASN A 159 -2.63 5.58 -17.70
C ASN A 159 -4.11 5.42 -17.32
N VAL A 160 -4.88 6.51 -17.33
CA VAL A 160 -6.32 6.48 -17.05
C VAL A 160 -7.11 5.90 -18.22
N LYS A 161 -8.13 5.08 -17.92
CA LYS A 161 -9.10 4.63 -18.93
C LYS A 161 -10.04 5.79 -19.26
N TYR A 162 -10.00 6.25 -20.50
CA TYR A 162 -10.92 7.26 -20.99
C TYR A 162 -12.17 6.60 -21.58
N TYR A 163 -13.36 6.96 -21.06
CA TYR A 163 -14.63 6.55 -21.64
C TYR A 163 -15.18 7.71 -22.46
N GLU A 164 -15.31 7.49 -23.77
CA GLU A 164 -15.93 8.45 -24.69
C GLU A 164 -17.42 8.13 -24.85
N LYS A 165 -18.29 9.12 -24.61
CA LYS A 165 -19.72 8.99 -24.94
C LYS A 165 -19.91 9.14 -26.45
N ARG A 166 -20.14 8.03 -27.15
CA ARG A 166 -20.46 8.04 -28.59
C ARG A 166 -21.96 8.19 -28.82
N THR A 167 -22.37 9.30 -29.43
CA THR A 167 -23.75 9.49 -29.90
C THR A 167 -23.91 8.78 -31.24
N ARG A 168 -24.69 7.70 -31.28
CA ARG A 168 -25.14 7.09 -32.55
C ARG A 168 -26.48 7.73 -32.93
N ARG A 169 -26.59 8.21 -34.17
CA ARG A 169 -27.85 8.66 -34.76
C ARG A 169 -28.30 7.58 -35.73
N GLU A 170 -29.51 7.07 -35.55
CA GLU A 170 -30.17 6.17 -36.49
C GLU A 170 -31.25 6.98 -37.21
N TYR A 171 -31.19 6.99 -38.55
CA TYR A 171 -32.19 7.65 -39.38
C TYR A 171 -33.35 6.67 -39.57
N VAL A 172 -34.49 6.94 -38.93
CA VAL A 172 -35.72 6.20 -39.16
C VAL A 172 -36.49 6.95 -40.24
N GLY A 173 -36.39 6.48 -41.48
CA GLY A 173 -37.14 7.04 -42.61
C GLY A 173 -38.64 6.82 -42.41
N GLU A 174 -39.43 7.86 -42.72
CA GLU A 174 -40.88 7.86 -42.66
C GLU A 174 -41.45 6.92 -43.74
N ALA A 175 -42.12 5.83 -43.32
CA ALA A 175 -42.83 4.96 -44.23
C ALA A 175 -44.07 5.70 -44.76
N THR A 176 -44.07 6.05 -46.05
CA THR A 176 -45.23 6.61 -46.73
C THR A 176 -46.26 5.49 -46.94
N VAL A 177 -47.47 5.71 -46.44
CA VAL A 177 -48.65 4.82 -46.56
C VAL A 177 -49.15 4.77 -47.99
#